data_AF-A0A563U6B5-F1
#
_entry.id   AF-A0A563U6B5-F1
#
_cell.length_a   1.000
_cell.length_b   1.000
_cell.length_c   1.000
_cell.angle_alpha   90.00
_cell.angle_beta   90.00
_cell.angle_gamma   90.00
#
_symmetry.space_group_name_H-M   'P 1'
#
loop_
_entity.id
_entity.type
_entity.pdbx_description
1 polymer ?
#
loop_
_entity_poly.entity_id
_entity_poly.type
_entity_poly.pdbx_seq_one_letter_code
_entity_poly.pdbx_strand_id
1 'polypeptide(L)'
;MKKNFIQANTVIKVKTADLSLDDVLNKIYTYNDIDAIEELGQSMLQVGQLQPITVDSNLKIRSGGRRFKAALNAGIEYLDVIIVDTDNSNQALIAVFSNQHRTKSLTEKINEAEILLDLIGKNQGQRNDLLKEYDNVLGKGNRFEKAARIIGGISGSTLRKLWEIVQFERLSPAHKKIEFIETMIEKNLSIDRAHSMMIAIKPSLETERIVGKIVSFNKVIAPRLPSFNHANNKEDNVVNISAPNFRPAFITDDVKLYNQSCFDLTNILEDESVNVVFTSPPYSGLRVYNNGENELGLESSVNQYVDALIEHLKEVKRVLKKDGSFFLNIGESYKDGCSQMVPAKVALAIAERLNLKLVNEIVWAKTNSIPISNERKLKPTYEKIFHFVLDTTTYYYNEVRVSTDSEIRIVSGPNDRNTKQTGKKESGYTLSRPYFRLKDFMDAQDVENVIKGHNAAVRQREVTALGGVDHPALMPSYLPILPILLTSRPGDVVLDIFSGSGTTGVCATALDRKYIGIELNPDNFDLSIKQFTSQAICEAA
;
A
#
# COMPACT_ATOMS: atom_id res chain seq x y z
N MET A 1 12.51 32.24 -37.42
CA MET A 1 11.95 33.56 -37.77
C MET A 1 10.96 33.98 -36.69
N LYS A 2 11.02 35.27 -36.33
CA LYS A 2 10.23 35.98 -35.29
C LYS A 2 8.70 35.81 -35.45
N LYS A 3 7.96 36.17 -34.36
CA LYS A 3 6.51 36.48 -34.22
C LYS A 3 5.68 35.30 -33.68
N ASN A 4 4.97 35.34 -32.54
CA ASN A 4 4.27 36.42 -31.85
C ASN A 4 4.13 36.14 -30.34
N PHE A 5 4.89 36.82 -29.47
CA PHE A 5 4.50 36.99 -28.05
C PHE A 5 5.15 38.24 -27.42
N ILE A 6 5.44 39.27 -28.20
CA ILE A 6 5.66 40.63 -27.69
C ILE A 6 5.16 41.54 -28.82
N GLN A 7 3.90 41.99 -28.76
CA GLN A 7 3.52 43.22 -29.47
C GLN A 7 4.47 44.32 -28.98
N ALA A 8 4.81 45.27 -29.85
CA ALA A 8 5.73 46.35 -29.55
C ALA A 8 5.21 47.19 -28.39
N ASN A 9 5.55 46.80 -27.17
CA ASN A 9 5.12 47.46 -25.96
C ASN A 9 6.17 48.52 -25.63
N THR A 10 5.75 49.77 -25.67
CA THR A 10 6.57 50.94 -25.36
C THR A 10 7.21 50.79 -23.98
N VAL A 11 8.54 50.95 -23.92
CA VAL A 11 9.25 51.04 -22.64
C VAL A 11 8.96 52.42 -22.04
N ILE A 12 8.43 52.44 -20.83
CA ILE A 12 8.15 53.67 -20.08
C ILE A 12 8.95 53.67 -18.78
N LYS A 13 9.28 54.86 -18.26
CA LYS A 13 9.88 55.01 -16.92
C LYS A 13 8.79 55.16 -15.88
N VAL A 14 8.80 54.30 -14.87
CA VAL A 14 7.86 54.33 -13.75
C VAL A 14 8.65 54.48 -12.45
N LYS A 15 8.11 55.25 -11.50
CA LYS A 15 8.73 55.37 -10.18
C LYS A 15 8.76 54.01 -9.51
N THR A 16 9.90 53.65 -8.95
CA THR A 16 10.07 52.37 -8.27
C THR A 16 9.07 52.20 -7.13
N ALA A 17 8.69 53.28 -6.44
CA ALA A 17 7.69 53.25 -5.37
C ALA A 17 6.25 52.92 -5.82
N ASP A 18 5.94 53.12 -7.10
CA ASP A 18 4.59 52.86 -7.65
C ASP A 18 4.43 51.42 -8.15
N LEU A 19 5.52 50.65 -8.17
CA LEU A 19 5.53 49.25 -8.57
C LEU A 19 5.24 48.35 -7.37
N SER A 20 4.44 47.32 -7.59
CA SER A 20 4.16 46.29 -6.59
C SER A 20 4.46 44.90 -7.14
N LEU A 21 5.01 44.03 -6.28
CA LEU A 21 5.19 42.62 -6.61
C LEU A 21 3.84 41.92 -6.64
N ASP A 22 3.59 41.16 -7.71
CA ASP A 22 2.40 40.34 -7.80
C ASP A 22 2.46 39.15 -6.81
N ASP A 23 1.33 38.85 -6.17
CA ASP A 23 1.22 37.79 -5.16
C ASP A 23 1.56 36.41 -5.73
N VAL A 24 1.32 36.17 -7.02
CA VAL A 24 1.69 34.92 -7.70
C VAL A 24 3.21 34.85 -7.87
N LEU A 25 3.86 35.96 -8.19
CA LEU A 25 5.31 36.01 -8.39
C LEU A 25 6.06 35.72 -7.08
N ASN A 26 5.58 36.28 -5.96
CA ASN A 26 6.13 36.03 -4.63
C ASN A 26 5.96 34.57 -4.16
N LYS A 27 4.98 33.84 -4.68
CA LYS A 27 4.81 32.41 -4.37
C LYS A 27 5.78 31.53 -5.14
N ILE A 28 6.18 31.94 -6.35
CA ILE A 28 7.05 31.14 -7.21
C ILE A 28 8.53 31.42 -6.90
N TYR A 29 8.88 32.69 -6.68
CA TYR A 29 10.26 33.13 -6.56
C TYR A 29 10.54 33.77 -5.20
N THR A 30 11.66 33.36 -4.62
CA THR A 30 12.17 33.92 -3.36
C THR A 30 13.18 35.03 -3.65
N TYR A 31 13.12 36.11 -2.88
CA TYR A 31 14.02 37.26 -2.98
C TYR A 31 14.86 37.43 -1.70
N ASN A 32 15.25 36.31 -1.09
CA ASN A 32 15.87 36.29 0.24
C ASN A 32 17.41 36.27 0.20
N ASP A 33 18.00 36.13 -0.98
CA ASP A 33 19.44 36.20 -1.19
C ASP A 33 19.85 37.69 -1.22
N ILE A 34 20.13 38.22 -0.03
CA ILE A 34 20.43 39.66 0.18
C ILE A 34 21.68 40.05 -0.60
N ASP A 35 22.73 39.23 -0.54
CA ASP A 35 24.03 39.50 -1.18
C ASP A 35 23.88 39.59 -2.71
N ALA A 36 23.16 38.65 -3.34
CA ALA A 36 22.91 38.68 -4.77
C ALA A 36 22.02 39.86 -5.21
N ILE A 37 21.09 40.28 -4.35
CA ILE A 37 20.21 41.44 -4.61
C ILE A 37 21.00 42.75 -4.48
N GLU A 38 21.88 42.86 -3.49
CA GLU A 38 22.75 44.01 -3.31
C GLU A 38 23.76 44.13 -4.47
N GLU A 39 24.41 43.03 -4.86
CA GLU A 39 25.34 43.00 -6.00
C GLU A 39 24.64 43.44 -7.30
N LEU A 40 23.43 42.94 -7.55
CA LEU A 40 22.63 43.35 -8.70
C LEU A 40 22.25 44.83 -8.63
N GLY A 41 21.92 45.35 -7.45
CA GLY A 41 21.59 46.76 -7.24
C GLY A 41 22.78 47.68 -7.52
N GLN A 42 23.97 47.31 -7.02
CA GLN A 42 25.22 48.02 -7.30
C GLN A 42 25.56 47.99 -8.80
N SER A 43 25.38 46.84 -9.45
CA SER A 43 25.54 46.74 -10.89
C SER A 43 24.59 47.68 -11.64
N MET A 44 23.31 47.73 -11.25
CA MET A 44 22.32 48.63 -11.86
C MET A 44 22.66 50.11 -11.65
N LEU A 45 23.29 50.49 -10.52
CA LEU A 45 23.80 51.86 -10.31
C LEU A 45 24.98 52.18 -11.24
N GLN A 46 25.84 51.21 -11.53
CA GLN A 46 27.03 51.41 -12.37
C GLN A 46 26.72 51.42 -13.86
N VAL A 47 25.95 50.44 -14.34
CA VAL A 47 25.72 50.22 -15.78
C VAL A 47 24.28 50.50 -16.23
N GLY A 48 23.39 50.87 -15.32
CA GLY A 48 21.97 51.07 -15.59
C GLY A 48 21.18 49.76 -15.71
N GLN A 49 19.88 49.88 -15.96
CA GLN A 49 19.00 48.74 -16.16
C GLN A 49 19.16 48.15 -17.57
N LEU A 50 19.81 47.00 -17.69
CA LEU A 50 20.05 46.34 -18.98
C LEU A 50 18.80 45.72 -19.62
N GLN A 51 17.80 45.37 -18.81
CA GLN A 51 16.56 44.77 -19.29
C GLN A 51 15.34 45.36 -18.55
N PRO A 52 14.31 45.81 -19.28
CA PRO A 52 13.09 46.33 -18.68
C PRO A 52 12.38 45.27 -17.81
N ILE A 53 11.57 45.76 -16.87
CA ILE A 53 10.67 44.94 -16.02
C ILE A 53 9.32 44.83 -16.73
N THR A 54 8.66 43.69 -16.62
CA THR A 54 7.33 43.50 -17.22
C THR A 54 6.26 43.73 -16.17
N VAL A 55 5.29 44.59 -16.45
CA VAL A 55 4.18 44.94 -15.55
C VAL A 55 2.83 44.79 -16.26
N ASP A 56 1.74 44.66 -15.49
CA ASP A 56 0.39 44.79 -16.04
C ASP A 56 -0.10 46.25 -16.07
N SER A 57 -1.34 46.45 -16.51
CA SER A 57 -1.98 47.78 -16.55
C SER A 57 -2.15 48.46 -15.19
N ASN A 58 -2.05 47.70 -14.09
CA ASN A 58 -2.09 48.19 -12.71
C ASN A 58 -0.69 48.34 -12.10
N LEU A 59 0.37 48.32 -12.91
CA LEU A 59 1.77 48.42 -12.48
C LEU A 59 2.21 47.28 -11.55
N LYS A 60 1.52 46.13 -11.56
CA LYS A 60 1.97 44.93 -10.86
C LYS A 60 3.03 44.20 -11.68
N ILE A 61 4.12 43.84 -11.03
CA ILE A 61 5.27 43.19 -11.67
C ILE A 61 4.92 41.75 -12.04
N ARG A 62 4.98 41.45 -13.33
CA ARG A 62 4.83 40.11 -13.91
C ARG A 62 6.17 39.43 -14.19
N SER A 63 7.22 40.20 -14.42
CA SER A 63 8.58 39.69 -14.58
C SER A 63 9.64 40.71 -14.20
N GLY A 64 10.80 40.26 -13.72
CA GLY A 64 11.89 41.13 -13.28
C GLY A 64 11.88 41.48 -11.78
N GLY A 65 11.20 40.70 -10.93
CA GLY A 65 11.10 40.96 -9.50
C GLY A 65 12.44 41.09 -8.75
N ARG A 66 13.50 40.36 -9.15
CA ARG A 66 14.85 40.54 -8.57
C ARG A 66 15.42 41.93 -8.89
N ARG A 67 15.24 42.42 -10.12
CA ARG A 67 15.66 43.78 -10.52
C ARG A 67 14.88 44.85 -9.76
N PHE A 68 13.57 44.65 -9.59
CA PHE A 68 12.76 45.53 -8.77
C PHE A 68 13.26 45.58 -7.31
N LYS A 69 13.48 44.41 -6.69
CA LYS A 69 13.94 44.36 -5.30
C LYS A 69 15.34 44.96 -5.13
N ALA A 70 16.25 44.68 -6.07
CA ALA A 70 17.59 45.26 -6.12
C ALA A 70 17.54 46.78 -6.28
N ALA A 71 16.71 47.29 -7.19
CA ALA A 71 16.52 48.72 -7.40
C ALA A 71 15.91 49.42 -6.18
N LEU A 72 14.93 48.80 -5.53
CA LEU A 72 14.34 49.31 -4.30
C LEU A 72 15.38 49.39 -3.16
N ASN A 73 16.19 48.35 -2.98
CA ASN A 73 17.24 48.31 -1.96
C ASN A 73 18.37 49.31 -2.25
N ALA A 74 18.72 49.50 -3.52
CA ALA A 74 19.77 50.43 -3.97
C ALA A 74 19.30 51.89 -4.07
N GLY A 75 18.02 52.18 -3.82
CA GLY A 75 17.46 53.54 -3.88
C GLY A 75 17.30 54.09 -5.30
N ILE A 76 17.15 53.24 -6.31
CA ILE A 76 16.95 53.65 -7.71
C ILE A 76 15.53 54.21 -7.88
N GLU A 77 15.41 55.48 -8.27
CA GLU A 77 14.12 56.20 -8.30
C GLU A 77 13.17 55.76 -9.43
N TYR A 78 13.71 55.43 -10.61
CA TYR A 78 12.92 55.05 -11.78
C TYR A 78 13.42 53.74 -12.40
N LEU A 79 12.47 52.93 -12.86
CA LEU A 79 12.72 51.70 -13.61
C LEU A 79 12.07 51.76 -14.99
N ASP A 80 12.77 51.24 -15.99
CA ASP A 80 12.26 50.99 -17.32
C ASP A 80 11.33 49.78 -17.27
N VAL A 81 10.07 49.98 -17.65
CA VAL A 81 9.03 48.94 -17.63
C VAL A 81 8.32 48.79 -18.97
N ILE A 82 7.85 47.57 -19.22
CA ILE A 82 7.02 47.17 -20.35
C ILE A 82 5.65 46.78 -19.79
N ILE A 83 4.59 47.48 -20.19
CA ILE A 83 3.22 47.12 -19.86
C ILE A 83 2.76 46.00 -20.80
N VAL A 84 2.18 44.93 -20.28
CA VAL A 84 1.57 43.84 -21.06
C VAL A 84 0.09 43.78 -20.74
N ASP A 85 -0.75 43.88 -21.77
CA ASP A 85 -2.20 43.70 -21.64
C ASP A 85 -2.48 42.20 -21.44
N THR A 86 -3.15 41.85 -20.34
CA THR A 86 -3.40 40.44 -20.01
C THR A 86 -4.88 40.25 -19.76
N ASP A 87 -5.58 39.73 -20.78
CA ASP A 87 -6.78 38.93 -20.53
C ASP A 87 -6.39 37.80 -19.56
N ASN A 88 -7.25 37.53 -18.57
CA ASN A 88 -7.07 36.72 -17.34
C ASN A 88 -6.50 35.28 -17.45
N SER A 89 -5.88 34.90 -18.57
CA SER A 89 -5.38 33.57 -18.88
C SER A 89 -4.00 33.33 -18.25
N ASN A 90 -3.99 32.76 -17.04
CA ASN A 90 -2.84 32.16 -16.33
C ASN A 90 -1.58 33.03 -16.11
N GLN A 91 -1.69 33.99 -15.19
CA GLN A 91 -0.58 34.82 -14.68
C GLN A 91 0.66 34.00 -14.24
N ALA A 92 0.47 32.80 -13.68
CA ALA A 92 1.55 31.91 -13.26
C ALA A 92 2.40 31.40 -14.42
N LEU A 93 1.79 31.10 -15.58
CA LEU A 93 2.50 30.65 -16.78
C LEU A 93 3.41 31.75 -17.33
N ILE A 94 2.91 32.97 -17.40
CA ILE A 94 3.66 34.14 -17.87
C ILE A 94 4.89 34.37 -16.97
N ALA A 95 4.71 34.25 -15.65
CA ALA A 95 5.81 34.33 -14.69
C ALA A 95 6.89 33.28 -14.97
N VAL A 96 6.52 32.01 -15.16
CA VAL A 96 7.45 30.91 -15.43
C VAL A 96 8.18 31.11 -16.77
N PHE A 97 7.45 31.36 -17.85
CA PHE A 97 8.04 31.51 -19.18
C PHE A 97 8.98 32.71 -19.29
N SER A 98 8.63 33.84 -18.67
CA SER A 98 9.48 35.04 -18.68
C SER A 98 10.80 34.86 -17.92
N ASN A 99 10.89 33.83 -17.07
CA ASN A 99 12.07 33.51 -16.27
C ASN A 99 12.81 32.25 -16.76
N GLN A 100 12.43 31.66 -17.90
CA GLN A 100 12.97 30.38 -18.39
C GLN A 100 14.50 30.38 -18.55
N HIS A 101 15.12 31.51 -18.93
CA HIS A 101 16.55 31.60 -19.21
C HIS A 101 17.44 31.86 -17.98
N ARG A 102 16.87 32.04 -16.79
CA ARG A 102 17.65 32.31 -15.59
C ARG A 102 18.08 31.02 -14.89
N THR A 103 19.18 31.11 -14.14
CA THR A 103 19.58 30.08 -13.17
C THR A 103 18.62 30.12 -11.97
N LYS A 104 18.03 28.96 -11.66
CA LYS A 104 16.98 28.81 -10.64
C LYS A 104 17.48 27.98 -9.46
N SER A 105 17.08 28.37 -8.25
CA SER A 105 17.32 27.56 -7.05
C SER A 105 16.50 26.27 -7.09
N LEU A 106 16.81 25.30 -6.22
CA LEU A 106 16.03 24.06 -6.14
C LEU A 106 14.56 24.34 -5.79
N THR A 107 14.30 25.24 -4.85
CA THR A 107 12.95 25.67 -4.45
C THR A 107 12.20 26.31 -5.62
N GLU A 108 12.85 27.19 -6.37
CA GLU A 108 12.25 27.82 -7.55
C GLU A 108 11.93 26.77 -8.63
N LYS A 109 12.82 25.79 -8.85
CA LYS A 109 12.56 24.67 -9.77
C LYS A 109 11.37 23.82 -9.33
N ILE A 110 11.19 23.59 -8.03
CA ILE A 110 10.01 22.88 -7.49
C ILE A 110 8.73 23.68 -7.73
N ASN A 111 8.73 24.98 -7.41
CA ASN A 111 7.57 25.85 -7.58
C ASN A 111 7.13 25.97 -9.05
N GLU A 112 8.08 26.12 -9.97
CA GLU A 112 7.77 26.14 -11.41
C GLU A 112 7.27 24.77 -11.91
N ALA A 113 7.84 23.68 -11.40
CA ALA A 113 7.40 22.33 -11.75
C ALA A 113 5.95 22.08 -11.36
N GLU A 114 5.49 22.57 -10.20
CA GLU A 114 4.09 22.45 -9.77
C GLU A 114 3.15 23.06 -10.80
N ILE A 115 3.41 24.31 -11.18
CA ILE A 115 2.59 25.05 -12.14
C ILE A 115 2.57 24.32 -13.48
N LEU A 116 3.75 24.00 -14.02
CA LEU A 116 3.87 23.40 -15.35
C LEU A 116 3.28 21.98 -15.40
N LEU A 117 3.52 21.16 -14.38
CA LEU A 117 3.06 19.78 -14.36
C LEU A 117 1.55 19.70 -14.20
N ASP A 118 0.91 20.59 -13.45
CA ASP A 118 -0.55 20.65 -13.36
C ASP A 118 -1.19 21.01 -14.71
N LEU A 119 -0.52 21.86 -15.49
CA LEU A 119 -1.00 22.29 -16.80
C LEU A 119 -0.77 21.25 -17.91
N ILE A 120 0.38 20.58 -17.93
CA ILE A 120 0.78 19.66 -19.02
C ILE A 120 0.00 18.32 -18.97
N GLY A 121 -0.83 18.09 -17.93
CA GLY A 121 -1.77 16.97 -17.85
C GLY A 121 -1.13 15.59 -17.56
N LYS A 122 -1.91 14.67 -16.99
CA LYS A 122 -1.49 13.26 -16.74
C LYS A 122 -1.71 12.33 -17.94
N ASN A 123 -2.64 12.64 -18.85
CA ASN A 123 -3.05 11.77 -19.97
C ASN A 123 -3.43 12.58 -21.23
N GLN A 124 -3.30 11.95 -22.40
CA GLN A 124 -3.73 12.49 -23.69
C GLN A 124 -5.26 12.66 -23.68
N GLY A 125 -5.77 13.90 -23.71
CA GLY A 125 -7.21 14.16 -23.85
C GLY A 125 -7.85 15.22 -22.95
N GLN A 126 -7.12 15.93 -22.08
CA GLN A 126 -7.66 17.10 -21.37
C GLN A 126 -7.23 18.42 -22.03
N ARG A 127 -8.17 19.37 -22.14
CA ARG A 127 -8.07 20.78 -22.58
C ARG A 127 -6.68 21.23 -23.09
N ASN A 128 -6.36 20.83 -24.33
CA ASN A 128 -5.18 21.33 -25.05
C ASN A 128 -5.35 22.78 -25.54
N ASP A 129 -6.54 23.37 -25.41
CA ASP A 129 -6.86 24.74 -25.82
C ASP A 129 -5.99 25.79 -25.12
N LEU A 130 -5.66 25.62 -23.83
CA LEU A 130 -4.79 26.54 -23.08
C LEU A 130 -3.28 26.39 -23.41
N LEU A 131 -2.89 25.31 -24.09
CA LEU A 131 -1.49 25.00 -24.43
C LEU A 131 -1.20 25.07 -25.94
N LYS A 132 -2.22 25.19 -26.79
CA LYS A 132 -2.08 25.32 -28.25
C LYS A 132 -1.17 26.48 -28.66
N GLU A 133 -1.20 27.58 -27.90
CA GLU A 133 -0.30 28.73 -28.15
C GLU A 133 1.18 28.44 -27.82
N TYR A 134 1.44 27.40 -27.02
CA TYR A 134 2.78 27.06 -26.50
C TYR A 134 3.35 25.77 -27.09
N ASP A 135 2.66 25.10 -28.02
CA ASP A 135 3.13 23.87 -28.67
C ASP A 135 4.50 24.04 -29.35
N ASN A 136 4.77 25.23 -29.89
CA ASN A 136 6.06 25.58 -30.49
C ASN A 136 7.22 25.63 -29.48
N VAL A 137 6.93 25.90 -28.20
CA VAL A 137 7.91 25.98 -27.10
C VAL A 137 8.02 24.63 -26.37
N LEU A 138 6.89 23.94 -26.21
CA LEU A 138 6.77 22.69 -25.47
C LEU A 138 7.32 21.48 -26.22
N GLY A 139 7.47 21.51 -27.54
CA GLY A 139 8.13 20.46 -28.34
C GLY A 139 7.57 19.02 -28.17
N LYS A 140 8.24 18.03 -28.79
CA LYS A 140 7.93 16.60 -28.60
C LYS A 140 8.55 16.08 -27.31
N GLY A 141 7.93 15.10 -26.65
CA GLY A 141 8.47 14.47 -25.44
C GLY A 141 7.42 14.23 -24.35
N ASN A 142 7.81 13.53 -23.29
CA ASN A 142 6.93 13.30 -22.15
C ASN A 142 6.74 14.58 -21.31
N ARG A 143 5.73 14.62 -20.43
CA ARG A 143 5.39 15.82 -19.65
C ARG A 143 6.56 16.40 -18.84
N PHE A 144 7.44 15.56 -18.31
CA PHE A 144 8.59 16.00 -17.53
C PHE A 144 9.69 16.57 -18.42
N GLU A 145 9.89 16.02 -19.62
CA GLU A 145 10.81 16.60 -20.61
C GLU A 145 10.32 17.97 -21.10
N LYS A 146 9.00 18.13 -21.28
CA LYS A 146 8.39 19.40 -21.65
C LYS A 146 8.57 20.45 -20.54
N ALA A 147 8.26 20.09 -19.30
CA ALA A 147 8.44 20.97 -18.15
C ALA A 147 9.92 21.32 -17.90
N ALA A 148 10.82 20.34 -17.93
CA ALA A 148 12.26 20.54 -17.72
C ALA A 148 12.89 21.50 -18.75
N ARG A 149 12.38 21.54 -19.98
CA ARG A 149 12.82 22.49 -21.01
C ARG A 149 12.50 23.93 -20.67
N ILE A 150 11.36 24.19 -20.03
CA ILE A 150 10.94 25.53 -19.61
C ILE A 150 11.69 25.92 -18.33
N ILE A 151 11.78 25.01 -17.36
CA ILE A 151 12.47 25.25 -16.08
C ILE A 151 13.96 25.50 -16.32
N GLY A 152 14.61 24.73 -17.19
CA GLY A 152 16.03 24.85 -17.48
C GLY A 152 16.96 24.37 -16.34
N GLY A 153 18.18 23.99 -16.70
CA GLY A 153 19.19 23.53 -15.72
C GLY A 153 18.81 22.26 -14.94
N ILE A 154 17.88 21.45 -15.47
CA ILE A 154 17.49 20.14 -14.96
C ILE A 154 17.02 19.25 -16.13
N SER A 155 17.35 17.96 -16.11
CA SER A 155 16.88 17.01 -17.13
C SER A 155 15.45 16.54 -16.83
N GLY A 156 14.73 16.02 -17.83
CA GLY A 156 13.38 15.47 -17.62
C GLY A 156 13.35 14.29 -16.64
N SER A 157 14.37 13.45 -16.64
CA SER A 157 14.48 12.31 -15.70
C SER A 157 14.79 12.79 -14.28
N THR A 158 15.69 13.76 -14.12
CA THR A 158 16.00 14.37 -12.81
C THR A 158 14.79 15.12 -12.26
N LEU A 159 14.04 15.83 -13.12
CA LEU A 159 12.81 16.52 -12.73
C LEU A 159 11.74 15.53 -12.25
N ARG A 160 11.58 14.38 -12.92
CA ARG A 160 10.68 13.32 -12.45
C ARG A 160 11.06 12.84 -11.04
N LYS A 161 12.34 12.57 -10.80
CA LYS A 161 12.83 12.12 -9.48
C LYS A 161 12.57 13.17 -8.39
N LEU A 162 12.90 14.43 -8.69
CA LEU A 162 12.63 15.57 -7.80
C LEU A 162 11.13 15.68 -7.50
N TRP A 163 10.29 15.56 -8.53
CA TRP A 163 8.85 15.60 -8.37
C TRP A 163 8.34 14.46 -7.49
N GLU A 164 8.83 13.24 -7.67
CA GLU A 164 8.46 12.10 -6.83
C GLU A 164 8.83 12.32 -5.36
N ILE A 165 9.99 12.91 -5.07
CA ILE A 165 10.39 13.31 -3.70
C ILE A 165 9.43 14.36 -3.14
N VAL A 166 9.14 15.41 -3.90
CA VAL A 166 8.21 16.48 -3.45
C VAL A 166 6.83 15.92 -3.14
N GLN A 167 6.32 15.05 -4.02
CA GLN A 167 5.05 14.38 -3.79
C GLN A 167 5.13 13.49 -2.56
N PHE A 168 6.22 12.73 -2.40
CA PHE A 168 6.43 11.84 -1.27
C PHE A 168 6.37 12.59 0.07
N GLU A 169 7.10 13.70 0.23
CA GLU A 169 7.08 14.47 1.48
C GLU A 169 5.73 15.12 1.76
N ARG A 170 4.97 15.44 0.71
CA ARG A 170 3.62 16.00 0.82
C ARG A 170 2.53 14.94 1.07
N LEU A 171 2.84 13.65 0.94
CA LEU A 171 1.84 12.58 1.10
C LEU A 171 1.31 12.47 2.53
N SER A 172 2.14 12.73 3.55
CA SER A 172 1.69 12.73 4.95
C SER A 172 2.62 13.51 5.88
N PRO A 173 2.17 13.91 7.08
CA PRO A 173 3.02 14.54 8.08
C PRO A 173 4.25 13.70 8.48
N ALA A 174 4.14 12.37 8.45
CA ALA A 174 5.27 11.47 8.73
C ALA A 174 6.32 11.52 7.62
N HIS A 175 5.90 11.62 6.36
CA HIS A 175 6.83 11.77 5.23
C HIS A 175 7.52 13.13 5.27
N LYS A 176 6.79 14.19 5.67
CA LYS A 176 7.34 15.53 5.82
C LYS A 176 8.51 15.60 6.83
N LYS A 177 8.51 14.77 7.87
CA LYS A 177 9.59 14.70 8.89
C LYS A 177 10.93 14.18 8.35
N ILE A 178 10.96 13.60 7.15
CA ILE A 178 12.21 13.10 6.57
C ILE A 178 13.06 14.25 6.02
N GLU A 179 12.42 15.36 5.65
CA GLU A 179 13.09 16.62 5.29
C GLU A 179 14.13 16.44 4.17
N PHE A 180 13.86 15.60 3.18
CA PHE A 180 14.64 15.45 1.95
C PHE A 180 14.81 16.79 1.24
N ILE A 181 13.75 17.59 1.07
CA ILE A 181 13.87 18.89 0.37
C ILE A 181 14.82 19.82 1.12
N GLU A 182 14.64 19.95 2.43
CA GLU A 182 15.48 20.78 3.29
C GLU A 182 16.92 20.27 3.33
N THR A 183 17.12 18.96 3.45
CA THR A 183 18.43 18.31 3.40
C THR A 183 19.12 18.50 2.03
N MET A 184 18.37 18.53 0.93
CA MET A 184 18.91 18.85 -0.40
C MET A 184 19.37 20.32 -0.49
N ILE A 185 18.63 21.24 0.14
CA ILE A 185 18.94 22.68 0.15
C ILE A 185 20.11 23.00 1.08
N GLU A 186 20.10 22.49 2.30
CA GLU A 186 21.04 22.88 3.36
C GLU A 186 22.29 21.99 3.40
N LYS A 187 22.14 20.69 3.13
CA LYS A 187 23.21 19.69 3.27
C LYS A 187 23.75 19.18 1.93
N ASN A 188 23.38 19.83 0.82
CA ASN A 188 23.82 19.48 -0.55
C ASN A 188 23.61 18.00 -0.92
N LEU A 189 22.54 17.38 -0.40
CA LEU A 189 22.18 16.02 -0.80
C LEU A 189 21.76 16.01 -2.28
N SER A 190 22.30 15.09 -3.08
CA SER A 190 21.93 14.99 -4.49
C SER A 190 20.52 14.43 -4.67
N ILE A 191 19.81 14.88 -5.72
CA ILE A 191 18.45 14.41 -6.06
C ILE A 191 18.43 12.89 -6.23
N ASP A 192 19.45 12.31 -6.88
CA ASP A 192 19.53 10.86 -7.10
C ASP A 192 19.68 10.07 -5.79
N ARG A 193 20.45 10.60 -4.84
CA ARG A 193 20.65 9.96 -3.54
C ARG A 193 19.41 10.09 -2.67
N ALA A 194 18.79 11.27 -2.64
CA ALA A 194 17.51 11.49 -1.96
C ALA A 194 16.41 10.57 -2.53
N HIS A 195 16.33 10.43 -3.86
CA HIS A 195 15.36 9.55 -4.52
C HIS A 195 15.59 8.07 -4.19
N SER A 196 16.86 7.63 -4.16
CA SER A 196 17.21 6.25 -3.78
C SER A 196 16.87 5.95 -2.33
N MET A 197 17.14 6.89 -1.41
CA MET A 197 16.79 6.78 0.00
C MET A 197 15.26 6.75 0.18
N MET A 198 14.54 7.63 -0.51
CA MET A 198 13.08 7.64 -0.54
C MET A 198 12.51 6.30 -0.99
N ILE A 199 13.02 5.70 -2.08
CA ILE A 199 12.57 4.37 -2.56
C ILE A 199 12.81 3.30 -1.49
N ALA A 200 13.94 3.35 -0.79
CA ALA A 200 14.25 2.37 0.27
C ALA A 200 13.31 2.47 1.48
N ILE A 201 12.85 3.69 1.81
CA ILE A 201 11.99 3.96 2.99
C ILE A 201 10.49 3.84 2.63
N LYS A 202 10.12 4.08 1.38
CA LYS A 202 8.72 4.08 0.91
C LYS A 202 7.92 2.83 1.31
N PRO A 203 8.44 1.59 1.19
CA PRO A 203 7.70 0.40 1.63
C PRO A 203 7.39 0.42 3.13
N SER A 204 8.31 0.89 3.96
CA SER A 204 8.14 0.96 5.42
C SER A 204 7.07 1.99 5.81
N LEU A 205 7.08 3.16 5.17
CA LEU A 205 6.09 4.21 5.44
C LEU A 205 4.72 3.95 4.79
N GLU A 206 4.65 3.26 3.66
CA GLU A 206 3.39 2.78 3.11
C GLU A 206 2.77 1.70 4.00
N THR A 207 3.60 0.88 4.66
CA THR A 207 3.16 -0.07 5.68
C THR A 207 2.60 0.66 6.90
N GLU A 208 3.31 1.66 7.45
CA GLU A 208 2.77 2.52 8.52
C GLU A 208 1.53 3.32 8.10
N ARG A 209 1.42 3.75 6.83
CA ARG A 209 0.24 4.45 6.30
C ARG A 209 -0.93 3.51 6.10
N ILE A 210 -0.71 2.26 5.72
CA ILE A 210 -1.76 1.24 5.63
C ILE A 210 -2.26 0.95 7.05
N VAL A 211 -1.36 0.77 8.02
CA VAL A 211 -1.70 0.63 9.45
C VAL A 211 -2.45 1.87 9.96
N GLY A 212 -1.98 3.08 9.67
CA GLY A 212 -2.65 4.34 10.04
C GLY A 212 -3.94 4.63 9.27
N LYS A 213 -4.11 4.11 8.05
CA LYS A 213 -5.37 4.13 7.29
C LYS A 213 -6.36 3.13 7.83
N ILE A 214 -5.93 1.96 8.30
CA ILE A 214 -6.76 1.00 9.03
C ILE A 214 -7.27 1.67 10.33
N VAL A 215 -6.39 2.33 11.08
CA VAL A 215 -6.74 3.09 12.30
C VAL A 215 -7.65 4.30 12.04
N SER A 216 -7.52 5.00 10.89
CA SER A 216 -8.39 6.14 10.55
C SER A 216 -9.69 5.74 9.83
N PHE A 217 -9.74 4.57 9.21
CA PHE A 217 -10.99 3.95 8.76
C PHE A 217 -11.90 3.65 9.96
N ASN A 218 -11.31 3.28 11.10
CA ASN A 218 -12.02 3.13 12.38
C ASN A 218 -12.64 4.44 12.92
N LYS A 219 -12.20 5.63 12.46
CA LYS A 219 -12.80 6.92 12.85
C LYS A 219 -14.03 7.33 12.03
N VAL A 220 -14.21 6.80 10.81
CA VAL A 220 -15.33 7.18 9.93
C VAL A 220 -16.61 6.37 10.25
N ILE A 221 -16.50 5.28 11.01
CA ILE A 221 -17.64 4.47 11.49
C ILE A 221 -18.14 4.94 12.87
N ALA A 222 -17.78 6.14 13.32
CA ALA A 222 -18.44 6.76 14.48
C ALA A 222 -19.55 7.71 14.01
N PRO A 223 -20.81 7.28 14.13
CA PRO A 223 -21.66 7.98 15.09
C PRO A 223 -22.35 7.01 16.06
N ARG A 224 -22.19 7.34 17.35
CA ARG A 224 -22.72 6.72 18.57
C ARG A 224 -21.91 5.55 19.13
N LEU A 225 -20.73 5.88 19.67
CA LEU A 225 -20.23 5.21 20.87
C LEU A 225 -21.08 5.69 22.07
N PRO A 226 -21.71 4.81 22.86
CA PRO A 226 -22.19 5.17 24.19
C PRO A 226 -20.97 5.47 25.08
N SER A 227 -21.10 6.51 25.90
CA SER A 227 -20.10 6.92 26.88
C SER A 227 -19.70 5.75 27.79
N PHE A 228 -18.42 5.38 27.77
CA PHE A 228 -17.83 4.53 28.80
C PHE A 228 -17.68 5.35 30.09
N ASN A 229 -18.37 4.94 31.14
CA ASN A 229 -18.07 5.39 32.48
C ASN A 229 -16.72 4.81 32.90
N HIS A 230 -15.74 5.69 33.13
CA HIS A 230 -14.55 5.36 33.90
C HIS A 230 -14.96 4.98 35.33
N ALA A 231 -14.92 3.68 35.63
CA ALA A 231 -14.75 3.21 36.99
C ALA A 231 -13.26 2.91 37.19
N ASN A 232 -12.59 3.78 37.94
CA ASN A 232 -11.26 3.56 38.49
C ASN A 232 -11.14 2.17 39.13
N ASN A 233 -10.18 1.35 38.69
CA ASN A 233 -9.45 0.34 39.48
C ASN A 233 -8.25 -0.13 38.64
N LYS A 234 -7.05 0.42 38.91
CA LYS A 234 -5.96 -0.22 39.66
C LYS A 234 -5.38 -1.47 38.97
N GLU A 235 -4.18 -1.26 38.41
CA GLU A 235 -3.10 -2.20 38.12
C GLU A 235 -3.50 -3.57 37.52
N ASP A 236 -3.24 -3.70 36.22
CA ASP A 236 -3.35 -4.93 35.45
C ASP A 236 -2.62 -6.09 36.13
N ASN A 237 -3.40 -7.02 36.69
CA ASN A 237 -2.91 -8.28 37.20
C ASN A 237 -2.50 -9.18 36.03
N VAL A 238 -1.22 -9.17 35.66
CA VAL A 238 -0.58 -10.27 34.92
C VAL A 238 -0.51 -11.47 35.86
N VAL A 239 -1.50 -12.35 35.77
CA VAL A 239 -1.59 -13.54 36.60
C VAL A 239 -0.92 -14.72 35.90
N ASN A 240 0.33 -15.00 36.28
CA ASN A 240 1.03 -16.23 35.91
C ASN A 240 0.61 -17.34 36.90
N ILE A 241 -0.42 -18.13 36.59
CA ILE A 241 -0.83 -19.28 37.42
C ILE A 241 -0.37 -20.58 36.77
N SER A 242 0.43 -21.34 37.53
CA SER A 242 0.71 -22.74 37.28
C SER A 242 -0.41 -23.63 37.87
N ALA A 243 -0.96 -24.51 37.01
CA ALA A 243 -1.95 -25.59 37.21
C ALA A 243 -3.46 -25.25 37.16
N PRO A 244 -4.39 -26.13 36.65
CA PRO A 244 -4.26 -27.28 35.74
C PRO A 244 -4.83 -27.02 34.32
N ASN A 245 -4.28 -27.73 33.33
CA ASN A 245 -4.48 -27.92 31.87
C ASN A 245 -5.72 -27.42 31.07
N PHE A 246 -6.65 -26.60 31.57
CA PHE A 246 -7.85 -26.24 30.79
C PHE A 246 -8.22 -24.75 30.80
N ARG A 247 -7.37 -23.88 31.36
CA ARG A 247 -7.55 -22.43 31.27
C ARG A 247 -6.66 -21.85 30.17
N PRO A 248 -7.09 -20.79 29.47
CA PRO A 248 -6.20 -20.14 28.52
C PRO A 248 -4.98 -19.63 29.28
N ALA A 249 -3.81 -20.00 28.78
CA ALA A 249 -2.54 -19.57 29.39
C ALA A 249 -2.26 -18.08 29.10
N PHE A 250 -2.99 -17.47 28.16
CA PHE A 250 -3.02 -16.02 27.93
C PHE A 250 -4.43 -15.57 27.52
N ILE A 251 -4.91 -14.46 28.10
CA ILE A 251 -6.26 -13.91 27.88
C ILE A 251 -6.20 -12.39 27.79
N THR A 252 -6.85 -11.84 26.76
CA THR A 252 -7.33 -10.45 26.69
C THR A 252 -8.82 -10.45 26.35
N ASP A 253 -9.43 -9.27 26.20
CA ASP A 253 -10.84 -9.15 25.80
C ASP A 253 -11.13 -9.81 24.44
N ASP A 254 -10.15 -9.77 23.53
CA ASP A 254 -10.29 -10.25 22.15
C ASP A 254 -9.46 -11.50 21.83
N VAL A 255 -8.49 -11.88 22.67
CA VAL A 255 -7.55 -12.98 22.39
C VAL A 255 -7.55 -14.02 23.50
N LYS A 256 -7.64 -15.30 23.14
CA LYS A 256 -7.42 -16.44 24.05
C LYS A 256 -6.41 -17.41 23.45
N LEU A 257 -5.33 -17.69 24.17
CA LEU A 257 -4.30 -18.64 23.72
C LEU A 257 -4.19 -19.80 24.69
N TYR A 258 -4.03 -21.00 24.14
CA TYR A 258 -3.90 -22.23 24.91
C TYR A 258 -2.66 -23.01 24.49
N ASN A 259 -1.80 -23.34 25.46
CA ASN A 259 -0.66 -24.22 25.24
C ASN A 259 -1.03 -25.69 25.49
N GLN A 260 -1.63 -26.35 24.50
CA GLN A 260 -2.10 -27.73 24.63
C GLN A 260 -2.34 -28.40 23.28
N SER A 261 -2.65 -29.70 23.31
CA SER A 261 -3.05 -30.44 22.12
C SER A 261 -4.42 -29.99 21.61
N CYS A 262 -4.55 -29.88 20.29
CA CYS A 262 -5.82 -29.60 19.62
C CYS A 262 -6.65 -30.86 19.32
N PHE A 263 -6.19 -32.04 19.74
CA PHE A 263 -6.86 -33.32 19.48
C PHE A 263 -8.27 -33.39 20.10
N ASP A 264 -8.47 -32.77 21.26
CA ASP A 264 -9.76 -32.67 21.94
C ASP A 264 -9.95 -31.24 22.46
N LEU A 265 -10.93 -30.53 21.92
CA LEU A 265 -11.24 -29.15 22.28
C LEU A 265 -12.54 -29.05 23.11
N THR A 266 -13.15 -30.16 23.52
CA THR A 266 -14.45 -30.18 24.21
C THR A 266 -14.46 -29.41 25.52
N ASN A 267 -13.34 -29.41 26.24
CA ASN A 267 -13.19 -28.69 27.52
C ASN A 267 -12.86 -27.19 27.34
N ILE A 268 -12.71 -26.73 26.10
CA ILE A 268 -12.19 -25.39 25.77
C ILE A 268 -13.17 -24.60 24.89
N LEU A 269 -13.82 -25.29 23.94
CA LEU A 269 -14.70 -24.71 22.94
C LEU A 269 -16.04 -25.44 22.92
N GLU A 270 -17.11 -24.67 23.00
CA GLU A 270 -18.47 -25.14 22.79
C GLU A 270 -18.71 -25.50 21.32
N ASP A 271 -19.69 -26.36 21.08
CA ASP A 271 -20.18 -26.68 19.73
C ASP A 271 -20.67 -25.40 19.04
N GLU A 272 -20.49 -25.30 17.72
CA GLU A 272 -20.98 -24.17 16.91
C GLU A 272 -20.60 -22.78 17.46
N SER A 273 -19.40 -22.63 18.03
CA SER A 273 -18.92 -21.40 18.68
C SER A 273 -18.02 -20.52 17.80
N VAL A 274 -17.48 -21.06 16.71
CA VAL A 274 -16.46 -20.42 15.87
C VAL A 274 -17.01 -20.07 14.50
N ASN A 275 -16.71 -18.86 14.01
CA ASN A 275 -17.17 -18.39 12.70
C ASN A 275 -16.18 -18.75 11.59
N VAL A 276 -14.88 -18.58 11.82
CA VAL A 276 -13.83 -18.89 10.84
C VAL A 276 -12.74 -19.71 11.48
N VAL A 277 -12.34 -20.78 10.82
CA VAL A 277 -11.13 -21.53 11.16
C VAL A 277 -10.14 -21.29 10.04
N PHE A 278 -8.97 -20.72 10.33
CA PHE A 278 -7.88 -20.62 9.36
C PHE A 278 -6.64 -21.24 10.00
N THR A 279 -6.10 -22.28 9.38
CA THR A 279 -4.98 -23.02 9.98
C THR A 279 -4.04 -23.62 8.92
N SER A 280 -2.85 -24.00 9.36
CA SER A 280 -1.82 -24.64 8.55
C SER A 280 -1.15 -25.74 9.38
N PRO A 281 -1.46 -27.03 9.15
CA PRO A 281 -0.91 -28.13 9.94
C PRO A 281 0.58 -28.31 9.67
N PRO A 282 1.29 -29.02 10.56
CA PRO A 282 2.55 -29.66 10.23
C PRO A 282 2.44 -30.49 8.94
N TYR A 283 3.23 -30.17 7.91
CA TYR A 283 3.16 -30.86 6.62
C TYR A 283 3.92 -32.20 6.64
N SER A 284 3.35 -33.19 5.94
CA SER A 284 3.91 -34.55 5.83
C SER A 284 5.36 -34.57 5.34
N GLY A 285 6.27 -35.07 6.18
CA GLY A 285 7.67 -35.36 5.89
C GLY A 285 8.57 -34.14 5.69
N LEU A 286 8.15 -32.95 6.13
CA LEU A 286 8.89 -31.71 5.83
C LEU A 286 9.67 -31.10 6.99
N ARG A 287 9.12 -31.11 8.21
CA ARG A 287 9.70 -30.43 9.38
C ARG A 287 9.50 -31.25 10.66
N VAL A 288 10.45 -31.11 11.58
CA VAL A 288 10.34 -31.54 12.97
C VAL A 288 10.14 -30.27 13.80
N TYR A 289 9.15 -30.28 14.70
CA TYR A 289 8.78 -29.11 15.51
C TYR A 289 9.17 -29.26 16.98
N ASN A 290 9.19 -30.48 17.52
CA ASN A 290 9.65 -30.76 18.88
C ASN A 290 10.89 -31.67 18.84
N ASN A 291 10.73 -32.95 19.17
CA ASN A 291 11.79 -33.95 19.31
C ASN A 291 11.70 -35.06 18.24
N GLY A 292 10.71 -35.00 17.35
CA GLY A 292 10.49 -35.96 16.27
C GLY A 292 9.69 -37.20 16.68
N GLU A 293 9.23 -37.30 17.92
CA GLU A 293 8.43 -38.43 18.42
C GLU A 293 6.95 -38.06 18.47
N ASN A 294 6.09 -38.87 17.86
CA ASN A 294 4.62 -38.69 17.85
C ASN A 294 4.14 -37.31 17.35
N GLU A 295 4.87 -36.70 16.42
CA GLU A 295 4.49 -35.44 15.79
C GLU A 295 3.68 -35.67 14.52
N LEU A 296 2.56 -34.95 14.40
CA LEU A 296 1.79 -34.86 13.17
C LEU A 296 2.72 -34.42 12.03
N GLY A 297 2.65 -35.11 10.90
CA GLY A 297 3.53 -34.86 9.75
C GLY A 297 4.77 -35.75 9.69
N LEU A 298 5.09 -36.55 10.72
CA LEU A 298 6.23 -37.48 10.70
C LEU A 298 5.81 -38.95 10.49
N GLU A 299 4.58 -39.20 10.07
CA GLU A 299 4.05 -40.54 9.82
C GLU A 299 4.80 -41.25 8.69
N SER A 300 4.83 -42.59 8.76
CA SER A 300 5.59 -43.42 7.80
C SER A 300 5.04 -43.39 6.36
N SER A 301 3.80 -42.93 6.19
CA SER A 301 3.16 -42.78 4.89
C SER A 301 2.19 -41.60 4.84
N VAL A 302 1.96 -41.05 3.65
CA VAL A 302 1.00 -39.96 3.44
C VAL A 302 -0.43 -40.35 3.83
N ASN A 303 -0.81 -41.62 3.68
CA ASN A 303 -2.15 -42.05 4.08
C ASN A 303 -2.31 -42.02 5.60
N GLN A 304 -1.30 -42.47 6.35
CA GLN A 304 -1.30 -42.37 7.81
C GLN A 304 -1.32 -40.91 8.28
N TYR A 305 -0.57 -40.03 7.62
CA TYR A 305 -0.64 -38.59 7.87
C TYR A 305 -2.06 -38.03 7.64
N VAL A 306 -2.70 -38.41 6.52
CA VAL A 306 -4.08 -37.99 6.22
C VAL A 306 -5.03 -38.49 7.31
N ASP A 307 -4.91 -39.75 7.73
CA ASP A 307 -5.74 -40.33 8.78
C ASP A 307 -5.55 -39.56 10.11
N ALA A 308 -4.30 -39.31 10.52
CA ALA A 308 -3.98 -38.56 11.72
C ALA A 308 -4.49 -37.11 11.66
N LEU A 309 -4.31 -36.41 10.55
CA LEU A 309 -4.79 -35.04 10.37
C LEU A 309 -6.33 -34.97 10.46
N ILE A 310 -7.04 -35.93 9.87
CA ILE A 310 -8.51 -35.98 9.93
C ILE A 310 -9.00 -36.12 11.37
N GLU A 311 -8.31 -36.88 12.22
CA GLU A 311 -8.66 -36.97 13.65
C GLU A 311 -8.59 -35.60 14.34
N HIS A 312 -7.55 -34.80 14.09
CA HIS A 312 -7.43 -33.43 14.63
C HIS A 312 -8.49 -32.48 14.06
N LEU A 313 -8.90 -32.67 12.81
CA LEU A 313 -9.90 -31.83 12.14
C LEU A 313 -11.36 -32.18 12.52
N LYS A 314 -11.61 -33.24 13.29
CA LYS A 314 -12.97 -33.54 13.79
C LYS A 314 -13.51 -32.41 14.67
N GLU A 315 -12.66 -31.89 15.55
CA GLU A 315 -13.03 -30.78 16.44
C GLU A 315 -13.32 -29.50 15.68
N VAL A 316 -12.61 -29.25 14.57
CA VAL A 316 -12.90 -28.12 13.67
C VAL A 316 -14.34 -28.16 13.17
N LYS A 317 -14.83 -29.33 12.75
CA LYS A 317 -16.23 -29.48 12.32
C LYS A 317 -17.21 -29.20 13.45
N ARG A 318 -16.92 -29.69 14.66
CA ARG A 318 -17.81 -29.55 15.84
C ARG A 318 -17.97 -28.09 16.27
N VAL A 319 -16.86 -27.36 16.33
CA VAL A 319 -16.85 -25.97 16.82
C VAL A 319 -17.30 -24.97 15.77
N LEU A 320 -17.29 -25.34 14.48
CA LEU A 320 -17.69 -24.44 13.41
C LEU A 320 -19.20 -24.19 13.45
N LYS A 321 -19.59 -22.91 13.43
CA LYS A 321 -20.99 -22.49 13.25
C LYS A 321 -21.54 -23.00 11.94
N LYS A 322 -22.87 -23.16 11.87
CA LYS A 322 -23.60 -23.54 10.64
C LYS A 322 -23.32 -22.62 9.46
N ASP A 323 -23.10 -21.32 9.71
CA ASP A 323 -22.72 -20.35 8.70
C ASP A 323 -21.21 -20.12 8.58
N GLY A 324 -20.39 -20.91 9.28
CA GLY A 324 -18.96 -20.74 9.39
C GLY A 324 -18.16 -21.30 8.19
N SER A 325 -16.90 -20.87 8.11
CA SER A 325 -15.96 -21.27 7.07
C SER A 325 -14.66 -21.82 7.63
N PHE A 326 -14.16 -22.91 7.04
CA PHE A 326 -12.89 -23.52 7.37
C PHE A 326 -11.90 -23.38 6.21
N PHE A 327 -10.73 -22.85 6.48
CA PHE A 327 -9.63 -22.68 5.54
C PHE A 327 -8.42 -23.47 6.00
N LEU A 328 -7.89 -24.30 5.10
CA LEU A 328 -6.71 -25.13 5.36
C LEU A 328 -5.62 -24.81 4.34
N ASN A 329 -4.53 -24.20 4.80
CA ASN A 329 -3.32 -24.06 4.00
C ASN A 329 -2.50 -25.36 4.06
N ILE A 330 -2.14 -25.93 2.91
CA ILE A 330 -1.36 -27.16 2.86
C ILE A 330 -0.41 -27.21 1.66
N GLY A 331 0.82 -27.64 1.94
CA GLY A 331 1.89 -27.82 0.96
C GLY A 331 1.94 -29.24 0.39
N GLU A 332 2.66 -29.36 -0.73
CA GLU A 332 2.95 -30.66 -1.35
C GLU A 332 4.24 -31.26 -0.79
N SER A 333 4.25 -32.59 -0.68
CA SER A 333 5.43 -33.37 -0.34
C SER A 333 5.85 -34.24 -1.52
N TYR A 334 7.15 -34.46 -1.65
CA TYR A 334 7.73 -35.26 -2.73
C TYR A 334 8.57 -36.38 -2.15
N LYS A 335 8.42 -37.58 -2.73
CA LYS A 335 9.27 -38.74 -2.44
C LYS A 335 9.78 -39.29 -3.76
N ASP A 336 11.09 -39.51 -3.85
CA ASP A 336 11.76 -40.05 -5.05
C ASP A 336 11.44 -39.25 -6.34
N GLY A 337 11.28 -37.93 -6.22
CA GLY A 337 10.94 -37.04 -7.33
C GLY A 337 9.46 -36.99 -7.71
N CYS A 338 8.62 -37.85 -7.14
CA CYS A 338 7.18 -37.91 -7.38
C CYS A 338 6.38 -37.11 -6.34
N SER A 339 5.39 -36.33 -6.80
CA SER A 339 4.38 -35.75 -5.90
C SER A 339 3.68 -36.87 -5.16
N GLN A 340 3.45 -36.67 -3.85
CA GLN A 340 2.71 -37.61 -3.03
C GLN A 340 1.20 -37.32 -3.01
N MET A 341 0.78 -36.27 -3.73
CA MET A 341 -0.59 -35.77 -3.84
C MET A 341 -1.18 -35.37 -2.48
N VAL A 342 -0.36 -34.85 -1.56
CA VAL A 342 -0.78 -34.56 -0.18
C VAL A 342 -2.00 -33.63 -0.15
N PRO A 343 -2.01 -32.46 -0.83
CA PRO A 343 -3.15 -31.56 -0.78
C PRO A 343 -4.45 -32.20 -1.29
N ALA A 344 -4.36 -32.98 -2.38
CA ALA A 344 -5.53 -33.62 -2.98
C ALA A 344 -6.12 -34.70 -2.08
N LYS A 345 -5.26 -35.54 -1.47
CA LYS A 345 -5.69 -36.60 -0.54
C LYS A 345 -6.32 -36.02 0.72
N VAL A 346 -5.73 -34.96 1.27
CA VAL A 346 -6.30 -34.26 2.44
C VAL A 346 -7.64 -33.63 2.11
N ALA A 347 -7.76 -32.91 0.99
CA ALA A 347 -9.02 -32.29 0.61
C ALA A 347 -10.13 -33.32 0.38
N LEU A 348 -9.82 -34.43 -0.29
CA LEU A 348 -10.75 -35.54 -0.50
C LEU A 348 -11.18 -36.16 0.84
N ALA A 349 -10.23 -36.43 1.74
CA ALA A 349 -10.53 -37.02 3.04
C ALA A 349 -11.39 -36.09 3.92
N ILE A 350 -11.16 -34.77 3.89
CA ILE A 350 -12.01 -33.80 4.59
C ILE A 350 -13.43 -33.84 4.02
N ALA A 351 -13.56 -33.84 2.69
CA ALA A 351 -14.86 -33.83 2.03
C ALA A 351 -15.66 -35.11 2.30
N GLU A 352 -15.02 -36.28 2.24
CA GLU A 352 -15.69 -37.58 2.38
C GLU A 352 -15.91 -37.98 3.84
N ARG A 353 -14.90 -37.79 4.70
CA ARG A 353 -14.90 -38.34 6.07
C ARG A 353 -15.45 -37.36 7.09
N LEU A 354 -15.22 -36.06 6.90
CA LEU A 354 -15.81 -35.01 7.75
C LEU A 354 -17.11 -34.46 7.15
N ASN A 355 -17.45 -34.80 5.91
CA ASN A 355 -18.64 -34.31 5.20
C ASN A 355 -18.69 -32.77 5.10
N LEU A 356 -17.53 -32.12 5.01
CA LEU A 356 -17.43 -30.69 4.72
C LEU A 356 -17.44 -30.45 3.21
N LYS A 357 -18.05 -29.37 2.76
CA LYS A 357 -18.20 -29.05 1.33
C LYS A 357 -17.07 -28.14 0.89
N LEU A 358 -16.25 -28.60 -0.05
CA LEU A 358 -15.21 -27.78 -0.67
C LEU A 358 -15.87 -26.75 -1.59
N VAL A 359 -15.69 -25.47 -1.29
CA VAL A 359 -16.23 -24.34 -2.06
C VAL A 359 -15.17 -23.80 -3.02
N ASN A 360 -13.97 -23.51 -2.51
CA ASN A 360 -12.87 -22.95 -3.30
C ASN A 360 -11.55 -23.70 -3.07
N GLU A 361 -10.77 -23.83 -4.14
CA GLU A 361 -9.33 -24.09 -4.08
C GLU A 361 -8.59 -22.81 -4.45
N ILE A 362 -7.84 -22.26 -3.50
CA ILE A 362 -7.07 -21.02 -3.66
C ILE A 362 -5.59 -21.40 -3.79
N VAL A 363 -4.90 -20.80 -4.76
CA VAL A 363 -3.47 -21.03 -4.99
C VAL A 363 -2.68 -19.89 -4.37
N TRP A 364 -1.81 -20.19 -3.40
CA TRP A 364 -0.83 -19.23 -2.93
C TRP A 364 0.43 -19.32 -3.78
N ALA A 365 0.65 -18.38 -4.70
CA ALA A 365 1.85 -18.29 -5.53
C ALA A 365 2.95 -17.45 -4.87
N LYS A 366 4.08 -18.10 -4.56
CA LYS A 366 5.23 -17.53 -3.86
C LYS A 366 6.18 -16.83 -4.84
N THR A 367 6.38 -15.53 -4.66
CA THR A 367 7.22 -14.69 -5.56
C THR A 367 8.74 -14.84 -5.34
N ASN A 368 9.16 -15.33 -4.18
CA ASN A 368 10.57 -15.43 -3.77
C ASN A 368 10.90 -16.82 -3.19
N SER A 369 10.46 -17.88 -3.85
CA SER A 369 10.72 -19.25 -3.41
C SER A 369 12.24 -19.54 -3.32
N ILE A 370 12.70 -20.31 -2.33
CA ILE A 370 14.13 -20.68 -2.17
C ILE A 370 14.59 -21.54 -3.36
N PRO A 371 15.74 -21.29 -4.02
CA PRO A 371 16.24 -22.10 -5.13
C PRO A 371 16.40 -23.58 -4.73
N ILE A 372 15.97 -24.50 -5.60
CA ILE A 372 16.20 -25.95 -5.42
C ILE A 372 16.99 -26.44 -6.62
N SER A 373 18.10 -27.12 -6.39
CA SER A 373 18.89 -27.79 -7.43
C SER A 373 18.22 -29.12 -7.80
N ASN A 374 17.29 -29.10 -8.75
CA ASN A 374 16.73 -30.32 -9.33
C ASN A 374 16.50 -30.11 -10.83
N GLU A 375 17.18 -30.91 -11.66
CA GLU A 375 17.17 -30.77 -13.13
C GLU A 375 15.94 -31.38 -13.81
N ARG A 376 15.12 -32.17 -13.08
CA ARG A 376 14.04 -32.99 -13.67
C ARG A 376 12.63 -32.57 -13.29
N LYS A 377 12.46 -31.47 -12.54
CA LYS A 377 11.12 -30.94 -12.21
C LYS A 377 11.09 -29.42 -12.13
N LEU A 378 9.92 -28.85 -12.45
CA LEU A 378 9.64 -27.46 -12.14
C LEU A 378 9.60 -27.27 -10.62
N LYS A 379 10.00 -26.08 -10.18
CA LYS A 379 10.01 -25.71 -8.78
C LYS A 379 8.57 -25.57 -8.26
N PRO A 380 8.21 -26.20 -7.13
CA PRO A 380 6.93 -25.97 -6.50
C PRO A 380 6.92 -24.56 -5.86
N THR A 381 6.49 -23.57 -6.63
CA THR A 381 6.41 -22.16 -6.21
C THR A 381 5.01 -21.78 -5.70
N TYR A 382 4.18 -22.76 -5.34
CA TYR A 382 2.85 -22.50 -4.81
C TYR A 382 2.45 -23.49 -3.72
N GLU A 383 1.49 -23.09 -2.90
CA GLU A 383 0.74 -23.96 -1.97
C GLU A 383 -0.76 -23.81 -2.23
N LYS A 384 -1.57 -24.71 -1.66
CA LYS A 384 -3.02 -24.68 -1.79
C LYS A 384 -3.66 -24.27 -0.47
N ILE A 385 -4.68 -23.42 -0.55
CA ILE A 385 -5.58 -23.11 0.55
C ILE A 385 -6.97 -23.60 0.15
N PHE A 386 -7.51 -24.55 0.89
CA PHE A 386 -8.84 -25.08 0.64
C PHE A 386 -9.88 -24.40 1.53
N HIS A 387 -10.99 -23.97 0.94
CA HIS A 387 -12.13 -23.37 1.66
C HIS A 387 -13.28 -24.37 1.74
N PHE A 388 -13.57 -24.81 2.95
CA PHE A 388 -14.64 -25.73 3.29
C PHE A 388 -15.75 -25.05 4.09
N VAL A 389 -16.98 -25.51 3.90
CA VAL A 389 -18.16 -25.06 4.67
C VAL A 389 -19.03 -26.24 5.06
N LEU A 390 -19.92 -26.07 6.03
CA LEU A 390 -20.92 -27.09 6.37
C LEU A 390 -22.03 -27.18 5.31
N ASP A 391 -22.54 -26.02 4.88
CA ASP A 391 -23.62 -25.91 3.90
C ASP A 391 -23.31 -24.77 2.92
N THR A 392 -23.27 -25.09 1.62
CA THR A 392 -22.93 -24.16 0.55
C THR A 392 -24.01 -23.11 0.29
N THR A 393 -25.21 -23.29 0.86
CA THR A 393 -26.36 -22.39 0.66
C THR A 393 -26.52 -21.37 1.78
N THR A 394 -25.97 -21.64 2.97
CA THR A 394 -26.21 -20.81 4.16
C THR A 394 -24.95 -20.20 4.77
N TYR A 395 -23.75 -20.61 4.35
CA TYR A 395 -22.51 -20.04 4.91
C TYR A 395 -22.42 -18.53 4.68
N TYR A 396 -21.85 -17.82 5.66
CA TYR A 396 -21.67 -16.39 5.55
C TYR A 396 -20.58 -16.08 4.54
N TYR A 397 -20.91 -15.20 3.59
CA TYR A 397 -19.98 -14.70 2.60
C TYR A 397 -20.20 -13.21 2.36
N ASN A 398 -19.15 -12.43 2.59
CA ASN A 398 -19.08 -11.00 2.33
C ASN A 398 -18.37 -10.74 0.99
N GLU A 399 -19.10 -10.23 0.01
CA GLU A 399 -18.55 -9.91 -1.30
C GLU A 399 -17.80 -8.57 -1.25
N VAL A 400 -16.48 -8.62 -1.16
CA VAL A 400 -15.63 -7.42 -1.22
C VAL A 400 -15.42 -7.00 -2.68
N ARG A 401 -15.71 -5.73 -2.98
CA ARG A 401 -15.53 -5.10 -4.30
C ARG A 401 -14.46 -4.02 -4.21
N VAL A 402 -13.54 -4.02 -5.16
CA VAL A 402 -12.49 -3.00 -5.26
C VAL A 402 -12.74 -2.19 -6.51
N SER A 403 -13.02 -0.89 -6.33
CA SER A 403 -13.21 0.04 -7.45
C SER A 403 -11.91 0.17 -8.24
N THR A 404 -12.02 0.19 -9.57
CA THR A 404 -10.94 0.54 -10.47
C THR A 404 -11.19 1.95 -11.01
N ASP A 405 -10.15 2.59 -11.55
CA ASP A 405 -10.28 3.87 -12.28
C ASP A 405 -10.90 3.68 -13.68
N SER A 406 -11.48 2.52 -13.96
CA SER A 406 -12.04 2.20 -15.27
C SER A 406 -13.46 2.76 -15.40
N GLU A 407 -13.76 3.39 -16.53
CA GLU A 407 -15.12 3.88 -16.82
C GLU A 407 -16.06 2.72 -17.23
N ILE A 408 -17.35 2.90 -16.95
CA ILE A 408 -18.40 2.03 -17.48
C ILE A 408 -18.50 2.24 -19.00
N ARG A 409 -18.31 1.18 -19.77
CA ARG A 409 -18.31 1.16 -21.24
C ARG A 409 -19.08 -0.06 -21.72
N ILE A 410 -19.62 0.02 -22.92
CA ILE A 410 -20.27 -1.12 -23.57
C ILE A 410 -19.17 -2.03 -24.13
N VAL A 411 -19.15 -3.30 -23.72
CA VAL A 411 -18.20 -4.34 -24.17
C VAL A 411 -18.96 -5.53 -24.74
N SER A 412 -18.33 -6.32 -25.60
CA SER A 412 -18.94 -7.56 -26.09
C SER A 412 -19.12 -8.56 -24.94
N GLY A 413 -20.30 -9.15 -24.82
CA GLY A 413 -20.57 -10.19 -23.84
C GLY A 413 -19.73 -11.45 -24.12
N PRO A 414 -19.53 -12.31 -23.10
CA PRO A 414 -18.86 -13.59 -23.31
C PRO A 414 -19.67 -14.45 -24.30
N ASN A 415 -18.96 -15.11 -25.23
CA ASN A 415 -19.57 -16.03 -26.18
C ASN A 415 -19.76 -17.40 -25.52
N ASP A 416 -21.01 -17.79 -25.26
CA ASP A 416 -21.31 -19.18 -24.87
C ASP A 416 -21.25 -20.10 -26.09
N ARG A 417 -20.44 -21.16 -26.01
CA ARG A 417 -20.51 -22.28 -26.96
C ARG A 417 -21.55 -23.27 -26.45
N ASN A 418 -22.77 -23.20 -26.99
CA ASN A 418 -23.76 -24.24 -26.72
C ASN A 418 -23.43 -25.49 -27.56
N THR A 419 -23.07 -26.60 -26.93
CA THR A 419 -22.61 -27.84 -27.61
C THR A 419 -23.68 -28.56 -28.41
N LYS A 420 -24.95 -28.11 -28.37
CA LYS A 420 -26.08 -28.77 -29.06
C LYS A 420 -26.68 -27.98 -30.23
N GLN A 421 -26.21 -26.77 -30.55
CA GLN A 421 -26.68 -26.00 -31.71
C GLN A 421 -25.49 -25.55 -32.55
N THR A 422 -25.48 -25.93 -33.83
CA THR A 422 -24.48 -25.54 -34.84
C THR A 422 -24.68 -24.09 -35.29
N GLY A 423 -24.68 -23.15 -34.35
CA GLY A 423 -24.73 -21.72 -34.61
C GLY A 423 -24.09 -20.96 -33.44
N LYS A 424 -23.09 -20.12 -33.72
CA LYS A 424 -22.63 -19.12 -32.76
C LYS A 424 -23.82 -18.19 -32.47
N LYS A 425 -24.29 -18.11 -31.22
CA LYS A 425 -25.06 -16.94 -30.81
C LYS A 425 -24.09 -15.76 -30.84
N GLU A 426 -24.44 -14.70 -31.56
CA GLU A 426 -23.75 -13.42 -31.42
C GLU A 426 -23.91 -12.99 -29.95
N SER A 427 -22.79 -12.82 -29.25
CA SER A 427 -22.80 -12.23 -27.91
C SER A 427 -23.38 -10.83 -28.01
N GLY A 428 -24.46 -10.58 -27.28
CA GLY A 428 -24.96 -9.23 -27.10
C GLY A 428 -23.91 -8.34 -26.40
N TYR A 429 -24.18 -7.05 -26.33
CA TYR A 429 -23.34 -6.14 -25.57
C TYR A 429 -23.65 -6.21 -24.06
N THR A 430 -22.62 -6.08 -23.23
CA THR A 430 -22.71 -5.93 -21.76
C THR A 430 -21.98 -4.66 -21.32
N LEU A 431 -22.12 -4.26 -20.06
CA LEU A 431 -21.37 -3.14 -19.49
C LEU A 431 -20.08 -3.64 -18.84
N SER A 432 -18.98 -2.91 -19.03
CA SER A 432 -17.75 -3.10 -18.26
C SER A 432 -18.01 -2.84 -16.78
N ARG A 433 -17.36 -3.61 -15.92
CA ARG A 433 -17.43 -3.44 -14.47
C ARG A 433 -16.30 -2.50 -14.04
N PRO A 434 -16.59 -1.32 -13.45
CA PRO A 434 -15.57 -0.38 -12.96
C PRO A 434 -15.03 -0.81 -11.58
N TYR A 435 -15.12 -2.09 -11.28
CA TYR A 435 -14.66 -2.72 -10.05
C TYR A 435 -14.29 -4.16 -10.38
N PHE A 436 -13.25 -4.67 -9.75
CA PHE A 436 -13.03 -6.11 -9.68
C PHE A 436 -13.60 -6.64 -8.36
N ARG A 437 -14.11 -7.87 -8.43
CA ARG A 437 -14.51 -8.60 -7.24
C ARG A 437 -13.34 -9.47 -6.85
N LEU A 438 -13.20 -9.74 -5.56
CA LEU A 438 -12.23 -10.73 -5.12
C LEU A 438 -12.65 -12.19 -5.41
N LYS A 439 -13.61 -12.39 -6.33
CA LYS A 439 -14.08 -13.68 -6.85
C LYS A 439 -14.42 -13.57 -8.35
N ASP A 440 -13.80 -14.49 -9.09
CA ASP A 440 -13.98 -14.96 -10.48
C ASP A 440 -14.22 -13.89 -11.57
N PHE A 441 -13.37 -13.84 -12.61
CA PHE A 441 -13.36 -14.75 -13.78
C PHE A 441 -12.02 -14.81 -14.53
N MET A 442 -11.84 -15.87 -15.34
CA MET A 442 -10.78 -16.00 -16.35
C MET A 442 -10.95 -14.95 -17.47
N ASP A 443 -10.17 -13.89 -17.42
CA ASP A 443 -9.59 -13.37 -18.67
C ASP A 443 -8.32 -14.19 -18.96
N ALA A 444 -7.98 -14.37 -20.23
CA ALA A 444 -7.00 -15.38 -20.69
C ALA A 444 -5.56 -15.25 -20.11
N GLN A 445 -5.30 -14.29 -19.20
CA GLN A 445 -4.01 -14.06 -18.57
C GLN A 445 -4.04 -13.78 -17.06
N ASP A 446 -5.20 -13.68 -16.40
CA ASP A 446 -5.29 -13.35 -14.97
C ASP A 446 -6.13 -14.38 -14.20
N VAL A 447 -5.45 -15.30 -13.51
CA VAL A 447 -6.09 -16.23 -12.58
C VAL A 447 -6.25 -15.52 -11.24
N GLU A 448 -7.48 -15.11 -10.91
CA GLU A 448 -7.80 -14.33 -9.70
C GLU A 448 -7.85 -15.16 -8.40
N ASN A 449 -7.94 -16.50 -8.49
CA ASN A 449 -7.82 -17.40 -7.32
C ASN A 449 -6.35 -17.64 -6.91
N VAL A 450 -5.44 -16.76 -7.31
CA VAL A 450 -4.02 -16.82 -6.98
C VAL A 450 -3.66 -15.68 -6.04
N ILE A 451 -3.40 -15.99 -4.76
CA ILE A 451 -2.78 -15.03 -3.85
C ILE A 451 -1.29 -14.98 -4.22
N LYS A 452 -0.83 -13.83 -4.75
CA LYS A 452 0.59 -13.60 -5.07
C LYS A 452 1.26 -12.83 -3.95
N GLY A 453 2.35 -13.36 -3.40
CA GLY A 453 3.12 -12.64 -2.40
C GLY A 453 4.43 -13.32 -2.00
N HIS A 454 5.18 -12.64 -1.15
CA HIS A 454 6.43 -13.17 -0.60
C HIS A 454 6.15 -14.37 0.32
N ASN A 455 7.13 -15.27 0.43
CA ASN A 455 7.18 -16.30 1.45
C ASN A 455 7.21 -15.69 2.86
N ALA A 456 7.22 -16.55 3.89
CA ALA A 456 7.20 -16.10 5.28
C ALA A 456 8.53 -15.50 5.78
N ALA A 457 9.48 -15.13 4.91
CA ALA A 457 10.77 -14.56 5.34
C ALA A 457 10.62 -13.22 6.06
N VAL A 458 9.65 -12.39 5.68
CA VAL A 458 9.35 -11.13 6.40
C VAL A 458 8.83 -11.46 7.79
N ARG A 459 7.88 -12.38 7.87
CA ARG A 459 7.30 -12.85 9.14
C ARG A 459 8.35 -13.48 10.05
N GLN A 460 9.30 -14.24 9.49
CA GLN A 460 10.42 -14.81 10.25
C GLN A 460 11.27 -13.72 10.92
N ARG A 461 11.56 -12.62 10.22
CA ARG A 461 12.31 -11.50 10.81
C ARG A 461 11.57 -10.84 11.96
N GLU A 462 10.25 -10.68 11.85
CA GLU A 462 9.41 -10.13 12.93
C GLU A 462 9.44 -11.04 14.17
N VAL A 463 9.33 -12.36 13.98
CA VAL A 463 9.42 -13.34 15.08
C VAL A 463 10.80 -13.31 15.73
N THR A 464 11.87 -13.26 14.95
CA THR A 464 13.24 -13.15 15.47
C THR A 464 13.45 -11.84 16.25
N ALA A 465 12.86 -10.73 15.80
CA ALA A 465 12.92 -9.44 16.50
C ALA A 465 12.23 -9.46 17.87
N LEU A 466 11.25 -10.35 18.08
CA LEU A 466 10.60 -10.61 19.37
C LEU A 466 11.39 -11.59 20.27
N GLY A 467 12.63 -11.94 19.88
CA GLY A 467 13.47 -12.88 20.61
C GLY A 467 13.07 -14.34 20.40
N GLY A 468 12.42 -14.66 19.28
CA GLY A 468 12.14 -16.03 18.86
C GLY A 468 13.28 -16.70 18.13
N VAL A 469 13.35 -18.02 18.25
CA VAL A 469 14.17 -18.89 17.40
C VAL A 469 13.54 -19.02 16.00
N ASP A 470 14.34 -19.43 15.01
CA ASP A 470 13.84 -19.66 13.65
C ASP A 470 12.69 -20.67 13.67
N HIS A 471 11.48 -20.22 13.30
CA HIS A 471 10.31 -21.08 13.29
C HIS A 471 10.29 -21.85 11.96
N PRO A 472 10.26 -23.20 11.99
CA PRO A 472 10.56 -24.02 10.83
C PRO A 472 9.57 -23.85 9.65
N ALA A 473 8.33 -23.45 9.93
CA ALA A 473 7.30 -23.20 8.91
C ALA A 473 6.28 -22.11 9.32
N LEU A 474 6.66 -20.83 9.19
CA LEU A 474 5.69 -19.72 9.33
C LEU A 474 4.87 -19.54 8.06
N MET A 475 3.67 -18.98 8.20
CA MET A 475 2.89 -18.44 7.09
C MET A 475 2.99 -16.90 7.04
N PRO A 476 2.86 -16.25 5.88
CA PRO A 476 2.74 -14.79 5.79
C PRO A 476 1.39 -14.27 6.31
N SER A 477 1.40 -13.12 6.98
CA SER A 477 0.21 -12.49 7.58
C SER A 477 -0.87 -12.09 6.56
N TYR A 478 -0.56 -11.96 5.28
CA TYR A 478 -1.58 -11.61 4.28
C TYR A 478 -2.49 -12.78 3.89
N LEU A 479 -2.11 -14.03 4.18
CA LEU A 479 -2.90 -15.21 3.82
C LEU A 479 -4.25 -15.29 4.56
N PRO A 480 -4.31 -15.13 5.91
CA PRO A 480 -5.58 -15.21 6.64
C PRO A 480 -6.51 -14.00 6.43
N ILE A 481 -5.99 -12.84 5.98
CA ILE A 481 -6.77 -11.59 5.84
C ILE A 481 -7.99 -11.79 4.94
N LEU A 482 -7.80 -12.33 3.74
CA LEU A 482 -8.90 -12.51 2.79
C LEU A 482 -9.96 -13.50 3.30
N PRO A 483 -9.60 -14.73 3.74
CA PRO A 483 -10.51 -15.62 4.44
C PRO A 483 -11.33 -14.95 5.54
N ILE A 484 -10.68 -14.26 6.48
CA ILE A 484 -11.35 -13.60 7.60
C ILE A 484 -12.31 -12.52 7.09
N LEU A 485 -11.86 -11.64 6.19
CA LEU A 485 -12.66 -10.52 5.69
C LEU A 485 -13.89 -10.98 4.89
N LEU A 486 -13.74 -12.05 4.12
CA LEU A 486 -14.80 -12.58 3.26
C LEU A 486 -15.80 -13.47 4.01
N THR A 487 -15.43 -14.05 5.15
CA THR A 487 -16.25 -15.10 5.79
C THR A 487 -16.49 -14.88 7.29
N SER A 488 -16.22 -13.68 7.79
CA SER A 488 -16.60 -13.25 9.14
C SER A 488 -17.03 -11.79 9.21
N ARG A 489 -17.66 -11.40 10.31
CA ARG A 489 -18.06 -10.04 10.67
C ARG A 489 -17.19 -9.52 11.83
N PRO A 490 -17.06 -8.20 12.04
CA PRO A 490 -16.47 -7.68 13.26
C PRO A 490 -17.14 -8.30 14.51
N GLY A 491 -16.33 -8.69 15.50
CA GLY A 491 -16.73 -9.39 16.72
C GLY A 491 -16.88 -10.91 16.59
N ASP A 492 -16.85 -11.46 15.36
CA ASP A 492 -16.87 -12.91 15.15
C ASP A 492 -15.57 -13.57 15.65
N VAL A 493 -15.65 -14.87 15.92
CA VAL A 493 -14.54 -15.66 16.46
C VAL A 493 -13.77 -16.36 15.34
N VAL A 494 -12.46 -16.14 15.31
CA VAL A 494 -11.49 -16.82 14.44
C VAL A 494 -10.66 -17.81 15.27
N LEU A 495 -10.57 -19.06 14.82
CA LEU A 495 -9.79 -20.12 15.45
C LEU A 495 -8.61 -20.53 14.56
N ASP A 496 -7.46 -20.77 15.21
CA ASP A 496 -6.34 -21.49 14.62
C ASP A 496 -5.90 -22.63 15.58
N ILE A 497 -6.06 -23.88 15.14
CA ILE A 497 -5.72 -25.07 15.94
C ILE A 497 -4.25 -25.49 15.83
N PHE A 498 -3.49 -24.86 14.93
CA PHE A 498 -2.05 -24.99 14.75
C PHE A 498 -1.44 -23.58 14.75
N SER A 499 -1.70 -22.85 15.83
CA SER A 499 -1.52 -21.40 15.94
C SER A 499 -0.08 -20.93 15.69
N GLY A 500 0.92 -21.76 16.01
CA GLY A 500 2.33 -21.40 15.94
C GLY A 500 2.58 -20.09 16.69
N SER A 501 3.22 -19.15 16.01
CA SER A 501 3.49 -17.80 16.55
C SER A 501 2.27 -16.86 16.61
N GLY A 502 1.04 -17.32 16.31
CA GLY A 502 -0.18 -16.50 16.43
C GLY A 502 -0.47 -15.58 15.22
N THR A 503 0.08 -15.89 14.05
CA THR A 503 -0.04 -15.04 12.84
C THR A 503 -1.50 -14.82 12.43
N THR A 504 -2.34 -15.86 12.48
CA THR A 504 -3.77 -15.77 12.20
C THR A 504 -4.47 -14.79 13.15
N GLY A 505 -4.08 -14.81 14.42
CA GLY A 505 -4.69 -13.96 15.44
C GLY A 505 -4.35 -12.50 15.30
N VAL A 506 -3.12 -12.14 14.93
CA VAL A 506 -2.73 -10.75 14.61
C VAL A 506 -3.60 -10.18 13.50
N CYS A 507 -3.91 -10.98 12.49
CA CYS A 507 -4.77 -10.57 11.40
C CYS A 507 -6.24 -10.49 11.82
N ALA A 508 -6.71 -11.41 12.67
CA ALA A 508 -8.06 -11.40 13.20
C ALA A 508 -8.31 -10.15 14.05
N THR A 509 -7.44 -9.85 15.01
CA THR A 509 -7.57 -8.69 15.90
C THR A 509 -7.47 -7.38 15.14
N ALA A 510 -6.54 -7.27 14.18
CA ALA A 510 -6.42 -6.09 13.30
C ALA A 510 -7.65 -5.85 12.41
N LEU A 511 -8.50 -6.88 12.24
CA LEU A 511 -9.77 -6.80 11.54
C LEU A 511 -10.96 -6.75 12.52
N ASP A 512 -10.78 -6.42 13.80
CA ASP A 512 -11.83 -6.40 14.83
C ASP A 512 -12.55 -7.76 15.01
N ARG A 513 -11.85 -8.88 14.89
CA ARG A 513 -12.38 -10.22 15.23
C ARG A 513 -11.72 -10.72 16.52
N LYS A 514 -12.47 -11.55 17.24
CA LYS A 514 -11.92 -12.29 18.39
C LYS A 514 -11.08 -13.45 17.88
N TYR A 515 -10.05 -13.81 18.62
CA TYR A 515 -9.12 -14.87 18.23
C TYR A 515 -8.95 -15.92 19.32
N ILE A 516 -8.91 -17.17 18.88
CA ILE A 516 -8.54 -18.32 19.69
C ILE A 516 -7.39 -19.06 19.01
N GLY A 517 -6.26 -19.19 19.70
CA GLY A 517 -5.09 -19.93 19.22
C GLY A 517 -4.79 -21.14 20.10
N ILE A 518 -4.62 -22.32 19.47
CA ILE A 518 -4.16 -23.54 20.13
C ILE A 518 -2.78 -23.89 19.59
N GLU A 519 -1.79 -24.04 20.48
CA GLU A 519 -0.42 -24.38 20.11
C GLU A 519 0.17 -25.39 21.09
N LEU A 520 0.70 -26.49 20.58
CA LEU A 520 1.25 -27.57 21.43
C LEU A 520 2.68 -27.25 21.88
N ASN A 521 3.51 -26.68 20.99
CA ASN A 521 4.90 -26.38 21.29
C ASN A 521 5.00 -25.13 22.19
N PRO A 522 5.62 -25.23 23.38
CA PRO A 522 5.67 -24.13 24.33
C PRO A 522 6.48 -22.92 23.82
N ASP A 523 7.52 -23.12 23.02
CA ASP A 523 8.33 -22.02 22.48
C ASP A 523 7.53 -21.17 21.47
N ASN A 524 6.78 -21.83 20.58
CA ASN A 524 5.88 -21.17 19.64
C ASN A 524 4.74 -20.45 20.37
N PHE A 525 4.20 -21.08 21.40
CA PHE A 525 3.20 -20.50 22.27
C PHE A 525 3.71 -19.23 22.97
N ASP A 526 4.89 -19.27 23.58
CA ASP A 526 5.51 -18.10 24.23
C ASP A 526 5.75 -16.96 23.23
N LEU A 527 6.10 -17.28 21.98
CA LEU A 527 6.21 -16.29 20.91
C LEU A 527 4.89 -15.63 20.57
N SER A 528 3.80 -16.41 20.53
CA SER A 528 2.46 -15.86 20.33
C SER A 528 2.07 -14.90 21.45
N ILE A 529 2.37 -15.22 22.72
CA ILE A 529 2.14 -14.30 23.85
C ILE A 529 2.89 -12.98 23.66
N LYS A 530 4.20 -13.04 23.35
CA LYS A 530 5.04 -11.85 23.14
C LYS A 530 4.48 -10.95 22.05
N GLN A 531 3.89 -11.54 21.01
CA GLN A 531 3.29 -10.78 19.93
C GLN A 531 2.05 -9.99 20.38
N PHE A 532 1.15 -10.60 21.14
CA PHE A 532 -0.05 -9.89 21.62
C PHE A 532 0.24 -8.92 22.77
N THR A 533 1.26 -9.17 23.58
CA THR A 533 1.69 -8.23 24.63
C THR A 533 2.42 -7.00 24.08
N SER A 534 3.28 -7.16 23.07
CA SER A 534 3.92 -6.01 22.41
C SER A 534 2.93 -5.11 21.67
N GLN A 535 1.84 -5.67 21.13
CA GLN A 535 0.78 -4.92 20.48
C GLN A 535 -0.05 -4.09 21.49
N ALA A 536 -0.37 -4.65 22.67
CA ALA A 536 -1.08 -3.95 23.74
C ALA A 536 -0.29 -2.72 24.28
N ILE A 537 1.04 -2.79 24.33
CA ILE A 537 1.89 -1.67 24.78
C ILE A 537 1.86 -0.50 23.78
N CYS A 538 1.73 -0.78 22.47
CA CYS A 538 1.61 0.26 21.45
C CYS A 538 0.23 0.93 21.40
N GLU A 539 -0.81 0.30 21.93
CA GLU A 539 -2.17 0.86 21.98
C GLU A 539 -2.42 1.71 23.25
N ALA A 540 -1.60 1.52 24.30
CA ALA A 540 -1.66 2.28 25.55
C ALA A 540 -0.77 3.54 25.60
N ALA A 541 0.09 3.75 24.60
CA ALA A 541 0.99 4.91 24.45
C ALA A 541 0.52 5.84 23.33
#